data_AF-A0A972R9F6-F1
#
_entry.id   AF-A0A972R9F6-F1
#
_cell.length_a   1.000
_cell.length_b   1.000
_cell.length_c   1.000
_cell.angle_alpha   90.00
_cell.angle_beta   90.00
_cell.angle_gamma   90.00
#
_symmetry.space_group_name_H-M   'P 1'
#
loop_
_entity.id
_entity.type
_entity.pdbx_description
1 polymer ?
#
loop_
_entity_poly.entity_id
_entity_poly.type
_entity_poly.pdbx_seq_one_letter_code
_entity_poly.pdbx_strand_id
1 'polypeptide(L)'
;YKDLPIFEYSPKKIKQSITGNGNASKEQVAAMLKNLVQFSSTPEYLDATDGLAAAVCHFFQGDNTEQGKSYSSWKSFLKDNPEREGKR
;
A
#
# COMPACT_ATOMS: atom_id res chain seq x y z
N TYR A 1 12.67 -8.97 -27.79
CA TYR A 1 12.30 -8.10 -26.66
C TYR A 1 11.15 -8.79 -25.93
N LYS A 2 11.22 -8.92 -24.60
CA LYS A 2 10.13 -9.57 -23.84
C LYS A 2 9.02 -8.54 -23.62
N ASP A 3 7.79 -8.86 -24.03
CA ASP A 3 6.58 -8.06 -23.79
C ASP A 3 6.17 -8.15 -22.32
N LEU A 4 6.93 -7.53 -21.43
CA LEU A 4 6.60 -7.44 -20.01
C LEU A 4 5.89 -6.11 -19.73
N PRO A 5 4.76 -6.11 -19.01
CA PRO A 5 4.10 -4.88 -18.62
C PRO A 5 5.01 -4.07 -17.68
N ILE A 6 5.17 -2.79 -17.99
CA ILE A 6 6.01 -1.86 -17.23
C ILE A 6 5.10 -1.01 -16.34
N PHE A 7 5.50 -0.85 -15.07
CA PHE A 7 4.80 -0.02 -14.10
C PHE A 7 5.77 0.94 -13.44
N GLU A 8 5.34 2.18 -13.29
CA GLU A 8 6.15 3.24 -12.67
C GLU A 8 5.47 3.76 -11.40
N TYR A 9 6.28 4.04 -10.39
CA TYR A 9 5.83 4.55 -9.10
C TYR A 9 6.67 5.74 -8.69
N SER A 10 6.01 6.83 -8.28
CA SER A 10 6.72 7.97 -7.73
C SER A 10 7.34 7.61 -6.37
N PRO A 11 8.49 8.19 -5.99
CA PRO A 11 9.12 7.92 -4.69
C PRO A 11 8.18 8.15 -3.50
N LYS A 12 7.34 9.19 -3.59
CA LYS A 12 6.33 9.51 -2.58
C LYS A 12 5.27 8.41 -2.47
N LYS A 13 4.85 7.81 -3.59
CA LYS A 13 3.88 6.71 -3.61
C LYS A 13 4.46 5.44 -3.00
N ILE A 14 5.71 5.12 -3.32
CA ILE A 14 6.43 3.98 -2.71
C ILE A 14 6.47 4.15 -1.18
N LYS A 15 6.92 5.32 -0.70
CA LYS A 15 6.96 5.64 0.74
C LYS A 15 5.58 5.52 1.38
N GLN A 16 4.56 6.15 0.79
CA GLN A 16 3.18 6.10 1.27
C GLN A 16 2.64 4.67 1.35
N SER A 17 2.94 3.84 0.35
CA SER A 17 2.45 2.47 0.26
C SER A 17 3.01 1.56 1.35
N ILE A 18 4.23 1.84 1.82
CA ILE A 18 4.94 0.99 2.80
C ILE A 18 4.76 1.51 4.23
N THR A 19 4.87 2.82 4.42
CA THR A 19 4.90 3.44 5.75
C THR A 19 3.60 4.14 6.13
N GLY A 20 2.67 4.32 5.18
CA GLY A 20 1.50 5.18 5.35
C GLY A 20 1.83 6.68 5.32
N ASN A 21 3.08 7.07 5.07
CA ASN A 21 3.51 8.47 4.99
C ASN A 21 4.47 8.69 3.81
N GLY A 22 4.01 9.44 2.81
CA GLY A 22 4.79 9.78 1.62
C GLY A 22 6.07 10.60 1.89
N ASN A 23 6.20 11.21 3.06
CA ASN A 23 7.39 11.98 3.47
C ASN A 23 8.36 11.17 4.33
N ALA A 24 8.15 9.87 4.51
CA ALA A 24 9.03 9.01 5.32
C ALA A 24 10.49 9.00 4.82
N SER A 25 11.42 8.80 5.75
CA SER A 25 12.84 8.64 5.44
C SER A 25 13.15 7.26 4.85
N LYS A 26 14.32 7.10 4.21
CA LYS A 26 14.72 5.79 3.63
C LYS A 26 14.86 4.72 4.72
N GLU A 27 15.35 5.11 5.89
CA GLU A 27 15.54 4.25 7.06
C GLU A 27 14.20 3.75 7.60
N GLN A 28 13.19 4.63 7.65
CA GLN A 28 11.83 4.25 8.04
C GLN A 28 11.22 3.26 7.05
N VAL A 29 11.44 3.46 5.74
CA VAL A 29 11.00 2.52 4.70
C VAL A 29 11.69 1.16 4.89
N ALA A 30 13.01 1.13 5.07
CA ALA A 30 13.78 -0.10 5.26
C ALA A 30 13.35 -0.86 6.54
N ALA A 31 13.13 -0.14 7.65
CA ALA A 31 12.64 -0.73 8.89
C ALA A 31 11.24 -1.34 8.73
N MET A 32 10.34 -0.65 8.01
CA MET A 32 9.00 -1.18 7.70
C MET A 32 9.07 -2.41 6.79
N LEU A 33 9.91 -2.39 5.76
CA LEU A 33 10.11 -3.53 4.88
C LEU A 33 10.65 -4.75 5.63
N LYS A 34 11.55 -4.55 6.60
CA LYS A 34 12.02 -5.64 7.47
C LYS A 34 10.88 -6.28 8.24
N ASN A 35 9.96 -5.49 8.77
CA ASN A 35 8.78 -6.01 9.48
C ASN A 35 7.80 -6.71 8.54
N LEU A 36 7.59 -6.19 7.32
CA LEU A 36 6.64 -6.74 6.34
C LEU A 36 7.11 -8.06 5.72
N VAL A 37 8.40 -8.16 5.38
CA VAL A 37 8.97 -9.27 4.60
C VAL A 37 9.85 -10.19 5.47
N GLN A 38 10.03 -9.85 6.76
CA GLN A 38 10.71 -10.68 7.76
C GLN A 38 12.11 -11.16 7.36
N PHE A 39 12.90 -10.32 6.68
CA PHE A 39 14.27 -10.66 6.33
C PHE A 39 15.24 -10.38 7.50
N SER A 40 16.22 -11.27 7.68
CA SER A 40 17.09 -11.32 8.87
C SER A 40 18.18 -10.26 8.87
N SER A 41 18.78 -9.95 7.72
CA SER A 41 19.86 -8.98 7.59
C SER A 41 19.34 -7.64 7.05
N THR A 42 19.56 -6.55 7.77
CA THR A 42 19.48 -5.23 7.13
C THR A 42 20.63 -5.15 6.13
N PRO A 43 20.37 -5.07 4.81
CA PRO A 43 21.46 -5.03 3.84
C PRO A 43 22.36 -3.83 4.11
N GLU A 44 23.67 -4.04 4.03
CA GLU A 44 24.70 -3.00 4.24
C GLU A 44 24.50 -1.81 3.29
N TYR A 45 23.94 -2.09 2.10
CA TYR A 45 23.55 -1.08 1.11
C TYR A 45 22.03 -0.99 0.99
N LEU A 46 21.49 0.22 1.16
CA LEU A 46 20.06 0.50 1.08
C LEU A 46 19.49 0.32 -0.35
N ASP A 47 20.33 0.22 -1.37
CA ASP A 47 19.89 0.09 -2.78
C ASP A 47 19.07 -1.19 -3.02
N ALA A 48 19.40 -2.28 -2.31
CA ALA A 48 18.60 -3.51 -2.36
C ALA A 48 17.18 -3.30 -1.81
N THR A 49 17.02 -2.39 -0.84
CA THR A 49 15.70 -2.07 -0.26
C THR A 49 14.84 -1.25 -1.21
N ASP A 50 15.42 -0.44 -2.10
CA ASP A 50 14.67 0.35 -3.08
C ASP A 50 13.97 -0.56 -4.11
N GLY A 51 14.64 -1.63 -4.55
CA GLY A 51 14.03 -2.65 -5.42
C GLY A 51 12.89 -3.42 -4.74
N LEU A 52 13.11 -3.84 -3.48
CA LEU A 52 12.07 -4.49 -2.68
C LEU A 52 10.88 -3.55 -2.43
N ALA A 53 11.14 -2.27 -2.17
CA ALA A 53 10.13 -1.25 -1.96
C ALA A 53 9.22 -1.10 -3.18
N ALA A 54 9.80 -1.06 -4.39
CA ALA A 54 9.05 -1.00 -5.63
C ALA A 54 8.16 -2.24 -5.84
N ALA A 55 8.69 -3.43 -5.57
CA ALA A 55 7.94 -4.68 -5.68
C ALA A 55 6.76 -4.75 -4.70
N VAL A 56 6.99 -4.40 -3.42
CA VAL A 56 5.94 -4.36 -2.39
C VAL A 56 4.89 -3.30 -2.72
N CYS A 57 5.31 -2.13 -3.23
CA CYS A 57 4.40 -1.08 -3.67
C CYS A 57 3.49 -1.56 -4.81
N HIS A 58 4.05 -2.26 -5.80
CA HIS A 58 3.29 -2.86 -6.90
C HIS A 58 2.27 -3.88 -6.37
N PHE A 59 2.71 -4.77 -5.48
CA PHE A 59 1.85 -5.78 -4.85
C PHE A 59 0.63 -5.14 -4.15
N PHE A 60 0.85 -4.10 -3.34
CA PHE A 60 -0.25 -3.37 -2.68
C PHE A 60 -1.14 -2.57 -3.62
N GLN A 61 -0.68 -2.25 -4.84
CA GLN A 61 -1.55 -1.70 -5.87
C GLN A 61 -2.39 -2.78 -6.59
N GLY A 62 -1.84 -3.99 -6.76
CA GLY A 62 -2.47 -5.09 -7.49
C GLY A 62 -3.68 -5.72 -6.80
N ASP A 63 -3.78 -5.63 -5.46
CA ASP A 63 -4.82 -6.32 -4.69
C ASP A 63 -6.15 -5.54 -4.53
N ASN A 64 -6.34 -4.39 -5.19
CA ASN A 64 -7.60 -3.63 -5.11
C ASN A 64 -8.70 -4.15 -6.05
N THR A 65 -8.91 -5.46 -6.10
CA THR A 65 -10.01 -6.06 -6.89
C THR A 65 -11.35 -6.00 -6.14
N GLU A 66 -11.36 -5.65 -4.86
CA GLU A 66 -12.59 -5.41 -4.09
C GLU A 66 -12.65 -3.97 -3.59
N GLN A 67 -12.90 -3.03 -4.51
CA GLN A 67 -13.45 -1.73 -4.13
C GLN A 67 -14.87 -1.95 -3.62
N GLY A 68 -15.00 -2.23 -2.32
CA GLY A 68 -16.29 -2.19 -1.64
C GLY A 68 -16.98 -0.84 -1.94
N LYS A 69 -18.32 -0.84 -1.97
CA LYS A 69 -19.10 0.37 -2.25
C LYS A 69 -18.61 1.54 -1.40
N SER A 70 -18.09 2.58 -2.04
CA SER A 70 -17.72 3.83 -1.38
C SER A 70 -18.98 4.68 -1.20
N TYR A 71 -19.25 5.10 0.04
CA TYR A 71 -20.40 5.93 0.36
C TYR A 71 -19.96 7.36 0.63
N SER A 72 -20.55 8.30 -0.09
CA SER A 72 -20.28 9.74 0.06
C SER A 72 -21.02 10.40 1.23
N SER A 73 -22.00 9.71 1.82
CA SER A 73 -22.82 10.23 2.91
C SER A 73 -23.34 9.11 3.79
N TRP A 74 -23.51 9.38 5.08
CA TRP A 74 -24.17 8.47 6.01
C TRP A 74 -25.58 8.07 5.53
N LYS A 75 -26.27 8.98 4.84
CA LYS A 75 -27.61 8.71 4.27
C LYS A 75 -27.57 7.72 3.11
N SER A 76 -26.54 7.78 2.26
CA SER A 76 -26.38 6.82 1.16
C SER A 76 -25.93 5.45 1.66
N PHE A 77 -25.18 5.41 2.76
CA PHE A 77 -24.85 4.17 3.45
C PHE A 77 -26.09 3.48 4.03
N LEU A 78 -26.93 4.19 4.79
CA LEU A 78 -28.15 3.63 5.38
C LEU A 78 -29.19 3.19 4.34
N LYS A 79 -29.27 3.88 3.20
CA LYS A 79 -30.14 3.49 2.08
C LYS A 79 -29.82 2.08 1.57
N ASP A 80 -28.54 1.73 1.51
CA ASP A 80 -28.07 0.43 1.05
C ASP A 80 -27.98 -0.61 2.19
N ASN A 81 -28.16 -0.19 3.45
CA ASN A 81 -28.06 -1.03 4.65
C ASN A 81 -29.19 -0.67 5.66
N PRO A 82 -30.48 -0.85 5.30
CA PRO A 82 -31.62 -0.42 6.10
C PRO A 82 -31.71 -1.13 7.46
N GLU A 83 -31.15 -2.33 7.59
CA GLU A 83 -31.09 -3.10 8.84
C GLU A 83 -30.24 -2.43 9.95
N ARG A 84 -29.44 -1.42 9.59
CA ARG A 84 -28.57 -0.68 10.51
C ARG A 84 -29.23 0.56 11.12
N GLU A 85 -30.43 0.94 10.67
CA GLU A 85 -31.12 2.16 11.13
C GLU A 85 -31.67 2.03 12.58
N GLY A 86 -31.78 0.80 13.11
CA GLY A 86 -32.45 0.54 14.39
C GLY A 86 -31.59 0.09 15.58
N LYS A 87 -30.27 -0.07 15.44
CA LYS A 87 -29.40 -0.48 16.56
C LYS A 87 -28.86 0.76 17.29
N ARG A 88 -29.66 1.30 18.21
CA ARG A 88 -29.19 2.17 19.29
C ARG A 88 -28.94 1.36 20.54
#